data_AF-X1QGJ3-F1
#
_entry.id   AF-X1QGJ3-F1
#
_cell.length_a   1.000
_cell.length_b   1.000
_cell.length_c   1.000
_cell.angle_alpha   90.00
_cell.angle_beta   90.00
_cell.angle_gamma   90.00
#
_symmetry.space_group_name_H-M   'P 1'
#
loop_
_entity.id
_entity.type
_entity.pdbx_description
1 polymer ?
#
loop_
_entity_poly.entity_id
_entity_poly.type
_entity_poly.pdbx_seq_one_letter_code
_entity_poly.pdbx_strand_id
1 'polypeptide(L)' 'MKKGLSFTPSMNSLAAGRIGSYKLIRVDSLGFRLYNLDSDPGEEDDLGKSDTNKLRSMTNELEEWKKGLMPPL' A
#
# COMPACT_ATOMS: atom_id res chain seq x y z
N MET A 1 -0.90 -40.56 -10.11
CA MET A 1 -1.15 -39.56 -9.03
C MET A 1 -0.80 -38.19 -9.56
N LYS A 2 -1.78 -37.37 -9.94
CA LYS A 2 -1.53 -35.98 -10.37
C LYS A 2 -1.37 -35.14 -9.10
N LYS A 3 -0.17 -34.62 -8.84
CA LYS A 3 0.05 -33.63 -7.79
C LYS A 3 -0.78 -32.40 -8.16
N GLY A 4 -1.79 -32.09 -7.34
CA GLY A 4 -2.55 -30.86 -7.45
C GLY A 4 -1.59 -29.70 -7.34
N LEU A 5 -1.51 -28.90 -8.40
CA LEU A 5 -0.85 -27.61 -8.36
C LEU A 5 -1.67 -26.77 -7.38
N SER A 6 -1.16 -26.59 -6.16
CA SER A 6 -1.70 -25.60 -5.24
C SER A 6 -1.48 -24.25 -5.90
N PHE A 7 -2.55 -23.65 -6.43
CA PHE A 7 -2.54 -22.26 -6.82
C PHE A 7 -2.48 -21.44 -5.52
N THR A 8 -1.27 -21.15 -5.05
CA THR A 8 -1.07 -19.99 -4.19
C THR A 8 -1.13 -18.80 -5.13
N PRO A 9 -2.14 -17.93 -5.07
CA PRO A 9 -2.06 -16.66 -5.79
C PRO A 9 -0.79 -15.99 -5.26
N SER A 10 0.21 -15.89 -6.12
CA SER A 10 1.37 -15.06 -5.89
C SER A 10 0.83 -13.62 -5.82
N MET A 11 0.45 -13.20 -4.61
CA MET A 11 0.05 -11.83 -4.28
C MET A 11 1.20 -10.89 -4.63
N ASN A 12 1.22 -10.38 -5.85
CA ASN A 12 1.87 -9.09 -6.13
C ASN A 12 0.84 -8.02 -5.74
N SER A 13 0.64 -7.81 -4.44
CA SER A 13 -0.45 -6.96 -3.93
C SER A 13 -0.01 -5.50 -3.83
N LEU A 14 0.16 -4.87 -5.00
CA LEU A 14 0.26 -3.42 -5.12
C LEU A 14 -1.02 -2.79 -4.57
N ALA A 15 -0.85 -1.84 -3.65
CA ALA A 15 -1.96 -1.05 -3.14
C ALA A 15 -1.51 0.42 -3.07
N ALA A 16 -2.44 1.32 -3.34
CA ALA A 16 -2.24 2.74 -3.13
C ALA A 16 -3.49 3.37 -2.53
N GLY A 17 -3.29 4.33 -1.64
CA GLY A 17 -4.35 5.12 -1.02
C GLY A 17 -4.03 6.59 -1.09
N ARG A 18 -5.03 7.43 -1.38
CA ARG A 18 -4.92 8.89 -1.32
C ARG A 18 -5.92 9.43 -0.31
N ILE A 19 -5.43 10.16 0.68
CA ILE A 19 -6.24 10.81 1.71
C ILE A 19 -5.79 12.27 1.79
N GLY A 20 -6.66 13.16 1.32
CA GLY A 20 -6.30 14.57 1.11
C GLY A 20 -5.08 14.71 0.20
N SER A 21 -4.07 15.42 0.70
CA SER A 21 -2.81 15.68 0.01
C SER A 21 -1.83 14.50 0.06
N TYR A 22 -2.05 13.51 0.93
CA TYR A 22 -1.11 12.41 1.12
C TYR A 22 -1.43 11.21 0.24
N LYS A 23 -0.39 10.62 -0.35
CA LYS A 23 -0.46 9.36 -1.09
C LYS A 23 0.43 8.31 -0.41
N LEU A 24 -0.16 7.16 -0.11
CA LEU A 24 0.54 5.96 0.36
C LEU A 24 0.62 4.95 -0.78
N ILE A 25 1.79 4.38 -1.01
CA ILE A 25 2.01 3.27 -1.96
C ILE A 25 2.62 2.10 -1.20
N ARG A 26 2.08 0.90 -1.39
CA ARG A 26 2.61 -0.37 -0.85
C ARG A 26 3.03 -1.29 -1.97
N VAL A 27 4.25 -1.81 -1.86
CA VAL A 27 4.80 -2.84 -2.73
C VAL A 27 5.39 -3.94 -1.84
N ASP A 28 4.89 -5.16 -1.91
CA ASP A 28 5.20 -6.23 -0.94
C ASP A 28 6.71 -6.51 -0.75
N SER A 29 7.52 -6.35 -1.80
CA SER A 29 8.98 -6.52 -1.74
C SER A 29 9.77 -5.25 -1.41
N LEU A 30 9.16 -4.07 -1.47
CA LEU A 30 9.83 -2.77 -1.26
C LEU A 30 9.31 -1.99 -0.06
N GLY A 31 8.22 -2.45 0.56
CA GLY A 31 7.57 -1.80 1.70
C GLY A 31 6.62 -0.68 1.28
N PHE A 32 6.55 0.36 2.10
CA PHE A 32 5.66 1.50 1.90
C PHE A 32 6.45 2.75 1.52
N ARG A 33 5.83 3.60 0.69
CA ARG A 33 6.28 4.96 0.39
C ARG A 33 5.16 5.95 0.66
N LEU A 34 5.52 7.13 1.15
CA LEU A 34 4.58 8.18 1.51
C LEU A 34 4.98 9.50 0.85
N TYR A 35 4.03 10.15 0.20
CA TYR A 35 4.24 11.42 -0.48
C TYR A 35 3.19 12.45 -0.08
N ASN A 36 3.57 13.72 -0.04
CA ASN A 36 2.62 14.84 0.07
C ASN A 36 2.49 15.51 -1.30
N LEU A 37 1.40 15.23 -2.00
CA LEU A 37 1.15 15.67 -3.37
C LEU A 37 0.91 17.18 -3.52
N ASP A 38 0.66 17.92 -2.43
CA ASP A 38 0.54 19.38 -2.50
C ASP A 38 1.90 20.05 -2.66
N SER A 39 2.92 19.54 -1.97
CA SER A 39 4.29 20.05 -2.01
C SER A 39 5.19 19.29 -2.99
N ASP A 40 4.87 18.03 -3.27
CA ASP A 40 5.63 17.12 -4.12
C ASP A 40 4.68 16.28 -5.01
N PRO A 41 4.12 16.88 -6.08
CA PRO A 41 3.28 16.16 -7.03
C PRO A 41 4.06 15.14 -7.87
N GLY A 42 5.39 15.23 -7.91
CA GLY A 42 6.28 14.33 -8.66
C GLY A 42 6.60 13.03 -7.92
N GLU A 43 6.22 12.91 -6.64
CA GLU A 43 6.53 11.75 -5.80
C GLU A 43 8.05 11.49 -5.69
N GLU A 44 8.82 12.58 -5.61
CA GLU A 44 10.29 12.57 -5.56
C GLU A 44 10.81 12.42 -4.11
N ASP A 45 10.08 12.94 -3.11
CA ASP A 45 10.47 12.94 -1.70
C ASP A 45 9.65 11.93 -0.89
N ASP A 46 10.24 10.75 -0.63
CA ASP A 46 9.63 9.72 0.21
C ASP A 46 9.70 10.09 1.70
N LEU A 47 8.57 10.56 2.22
CA LEU A 47 8.37 10.91 3.62
C LEU A 47 8.26 9.70 4.55
N GLY A 48 8.21 8.47 4.02
CA GLY A 48 7.97 7.27 4.83
C GLY A 48 9.03 7.04 5.92
N LYS A 49 10.26 7.53 5.70
CA LYS A 49 11.35 7.42 6.69
C LYS A 49 11.38 8.58 7.68
N SER A 50 10.98 9.78 7.26
CA SER A 50 11.06 11.00 8.06
C SER A 50 9.78 11.25 8.88
N ASP A 51 8.61 10.85 8.37
CA ASP A 51 7.31 11.00 9.04
C ASP A 51 6.64 9.64 9.29
N THR A 52 7.22 8.89 10.22
CA THR A 52 6.73 7.56 10.62
C THR A 52 5.33 7.59 11.23
N ASN A 53 4.93 8.71 11.84
CA ASN A 53 3.60 8.87 12.42
C ASN A 53 2.53 8.97 11.33
N LYS A 54 2.76 9.80 10.30
CA LYS A 54 1.85 9.89 9.14
C LYS A 54 1.83 8.58 8.37
N LEU A 55 2.98 7.94 8.17
CA LEU A 55 3.06 6.64 7.49
C LEU A 55 2.18 5.60 8.20
N ARG A 56 2.29 5.51 9.54
CA ARG A 56 1.48 4.59 10.35
C ARG A 56 -0.02 4.92 10.25
N SER A 57 -0.39 6.19 10.32
CA SER A 57 -1.80 6.62 10.17
C SER A 57 -2.38 6.18 8.83
N MET A 58 -1.71 6.52 7.74
CA MET A 58 -2.14 6.20 6.38
C MET A 58 -2.22 4.68 6.16
N THR A 59 -1.26 3.93 6.72
CA THR A 59 -1.25 2.46 6.62
C THR A 59 -2.45 1.85 7.34
N ASN A 60 -2.78 2.36 8.54
CA ASN A 60 -3.94 1.90 9.28
C ASN A 60 -5.25 2.19 8.52
N GLU A 61 -5.38 3.37 7.91
CA GLU A 61 -6.54 3.72 7.10
C GLU A 61 -6.68 2.81 5.87
N LEU A 62 -5.56 2.50 5.20
CA LEU A 62 -5.54 1.57 4.07
C LEU A 62 -5.97 0.15 4.48
N GLU A 63 -5.42 -0.36 5.59
CA GLU A 63 -5.76 -1.70 6.09
C GLU A 63 -7.20 -1.78 6.61
N GLU A 64 -7.73 -0.71 7.21
CA GLU A 64 -9.15 -0.64 7.59
C GLU A 64 -10.06 -0.68 6.37
N TRP A 65 -9.76 0.10 5.33
CA TRP A 65 -10.50 0.04 4.07
C TRP A 65 -10.49 -1.37 3.45
N LYS A 66 -9.34 -2.06 3.47
CA LYS A 66 -9.20 -3.42 2.92
C LYS A 66 -10.10 -4.45 3.61
N LYS A 67 -10.42 -4.28 4.89
CA LYS A 67 -11.33 -5.20 5.61
C LYS A 67 -12.75 -5.21 5.03
N GLY A 68 -13.15 -4.12 4.36
CA GLY A 68 -14.44 -4.02 3.68
C GLY A 68 -14.48 -4.65 2.30
N LEU A 69 -13.35 -5.11 1.76
CA LEU A 69 -13.29 -5.66 0.41
C LEU A 69 -13.62 -7.15 0.41
N MET A 70 -14.40 -7.56 -0.58
CA MET A 70 -14.54 -8.98 -0.88
C MET A 70 -13.22 -9.51 -1.47
N PRO A 71 -12.82 -10.74 -1.13
CA PRO A 71 -11.67 -11.36 -1.78
C PRO A 71 -11.91 -11.48 -3.29
N PRO A 72 -10.85 -11.42 -4.12
CA PRO A 72 -10.95 -11.65 -5.55
C PRO A 72 -11.60 -13.03 -5.83
N LEU A 73 -12.46 -13.10 -6.85
CA LEU A 73 -13.08 -14.33 -7.33
C LEU A 73 -12.08 -15.25 -8.03
#